data_AF-A0A651HF91-F1
#
_entry.id   AF-A0A651HF91-F1
#
_cell.length_a   1.000
_cell.length_b   1.000
_cell.length_c   1.000
_cell.angle_alpha   90.00
_cell.angle_beta   90.00
_cell.angle_gamma   90.00
#
_symmetry.space_group_name_H-M   'P 1'
#
loop_
_entity.id
_entity.type
_entity.pdbx_description
1 polymer ?
#
loop_
_entity_poly.entity_id
_entity_poly.type
_entity_poly.pdbx_seq_one_letter_code
_entity_poly.pdbx_strand_id
1 'polypeptide(L)'
;MKSLRERLSFRPTQVSRAVGRALILHPDSLTSGPPSIPQKSLQAVRRRLAEAQARGTTEALEELARGLVPMELNAVARGLLIWPEVADTAEAVLLARSSPRPCATLWQNLEGAPADRRSHRVLAKLVQAPRARWPGPKERETVTAWLAGETLEDGVMAWSRKERVTLVEELARKESPLSRDTRMVAHLAGAWLRKGKDEEILREPLPLRQKGWDYLSPEGRQEAGRNYLRSLSMGKWEEPFCVAIADSFGLPFSPESRREFWDPLSDFIRKAFHRRMIRKTLDEFFTDHERKDYWVNRWSEQMMEVKAGEAGTVRYAIMVFQRFGVVEFFETGNAAYFYDLDLTRRFMMVRPDSPGELKQRIRYPVDRLRGAPDNRLMHSQGWRERGDRRMQAWLKQGPK
;
A
#
# COMPACT_ATOMS: atom_id res chain seq x y z
N MET A 1 -32.05 -65.42 -13.25
CA MET A 1 -31.49 -64.26 -13.98
C MET A 1 -32.36 -63.05 -13.73
N LYS A 2 -31.87 -62.02 -13.01
CA LYS A 2 -32.62 -60.77 -12.78
C LYS A 2 -32.64 -59.91 -14.06
N SER A 3 -33.79 -59.32 -14.37
CA SER A 3 -34.00 -58.59 -15.63
C SER A 3 -33.06 -57.37 -15.75
N LEU A 4 -32.65 -57.03 -16.98
CA LEU A 4 -31.78 -55.87 -17.26
C LEU A 4 -32.36 -54.54 -16.72
N ARG A 5 -33.69 -54.46 -16.54
CA ARG A 5 -34.38 -53.30 -15.93
C ARG A 5 -34.11 -53.15 -14.43
N GLU A 6 -33.80 -54.22 -13.70
CA GLU A 6 -33.45 -54.12 -12.27
C GLU A 6 -32.01 -53.66 -12.05
N ARG A 7 -31.13 -53.76 -13.07
CA ARG A 7 -29.72 -53.34 -12.98
C ARG A 7 -29.49 -51.85 -13.28
N LEU A 8 -30.49 -51.13 -13.79
CA LEU A 8 -30.39 -49.71 -14.14
C LEU A 8 -31.44 -48.84 -13.40
N SER A 9 -31.74 -49.17 -12.13
CA SER A 9 -32.47 -48.21 -11.28
C SER A 9 -31.53 -47.06 -10.94
N PHE A 10 -31.64 -45.95 -11.67
CA PHE A 10 -30.96 -44.70 -11.33
C PHE A 10 -31.52 -44.24 -9.98
N ARG A 11 -30.70 -44.33 -8.92
CA ARG A 11 -31.07 -43.88 -7.57
C ARG A 11 -30.42 -42.51 -7.32
N PRO A 12 -31.18 -41.40 -7.34
CA PRO A 12 -30.63 -40.04 -7.15
C PRO A 12 -29.84 -39.87 -5.83
N THR A 13 -30.18 -40.67 -4.82
CA THR A 13 -29.49 -40.74 -3.53
C THR A 13 -28.08 -41.34 -3.60
N GLN A 14 -27.81 -42.23 -4.57
CA GLN A 14 -26.47 -42.77 -4.79
C GLN A 14 -25.57 -41.77 -5.51
N VAL A 15 -26.12 -40.96 -6.42
CA VAL A 15 -25.39 -39.84 -7.07
C VAL A 15 -25.06 -38.75 -6.06
N SER A 16 -26.00 -38.34 -5.19
CA SER A 16 -25.71 -37.35 -4.13
C SER A 16 -24.68 -37.85 -3.11
N ARG A 17 -24.67 -39.15 -2.77
CA ARG A 17 -23.63 -39.74 -1.92
C ARG A 17 -22.29 -39.89 -2.65
N ALA A 18 -22.30 -40.18 -3.94
CA ALA A 18 -21.09 -40.26 -4.76
C ALA A 18 -20.46 -38.88 -4.97
N VAL A 19 -21.26 -37.84 -5.24
CA VAL A 19 -20.82 -36.44 -5.30
C VAL A 19 -20.31 -35.98 -3.93
N GLY A 20 -21.01 -36.33 -2.84
CA GLY A 20 -20.54 -36.06 -1.49
C GLY A 20 -19.21 -36.75 -1.17
N ARG A 21 -19.00 -38.00 -1.62
CA ARG A 21 -17.72 -38.73 -1.46
C ARG A 21 -16.63 -38.19 -2.37
N ALA A 22 -16.94 -37.79 -3.60
CA ALA A 22 -15.99 -37.20 -4.53
C ALA A 22 -15.49 -35.83 -4.03
N LEU A 23 -16.36 -35.01 -3.44
CA LEU A 23 -15.99 -33.75 -2.79
C LEU A 23 -15.12 -33.95 -1.53
N ILE A 24 -15.26 -35.09 -0.85
CA ILE A 24 -14.43 -35.44 0.32
C ILE A 24 -13.07 -36.03 -0.12
N LEU A 25 -13.04 -36.79 -1.21
CA LEU A 25 -11.86 -37.50 -1.71
C LEU A 25 -10.98 -36.64 -2.63
N HIS A 26 -11.53 -35.58 -3.22
CA HIS A 26 -10.83 -34.64 -4.09
C HIS A 26 -11.06 -33.20 -3.59
N PRO A 27 -10.43 -32.78 -2.47
CA PRO A 27 -10.55 -31.41 -1.96
C PRO A 27 -10.09 -30.34 -2.96
N ASP A 28 -9.21 -30.71 -3.91
CA ASP A 28 -8.79 -29.86 -5.03
C ASP A 28 -9.96 -29.49 -5.96
N SER A 29 -11.11 -30.18 -5.91
CA SER A 29 -12.31 -29.79 -6.67
C SER A 29 -12.97 -28.51 -6.15
N LEU A 30 -12.62 -28.02 -4.96
CA LEU A 30 -13.01 -26.69 -4.46
C LEU A 30 -12.11 -25.55 -4.98
N THR A 31 -11.01 -25.88 -5.68
CA THR A 31 -10.27 -24.88 -6.47
C THR A 31 -10.97 -24.54 -7.79
N SER A 32 -11.95 -25.35 -8.20
CA SER A 32 -12.94 -24.85 -9.17
C SER A 32 -13.80 -23.83 -8.43
N GLY A 33 -13.71 -22.57 -8.85
CA GLY A 33 -14.57 -21.50 -8.31
C GLY A 33 -16.04 -21.95 -8.29
N PRO A 34 -16.91 -21.27 -7.51
CA PRO A 34 -18.29 -21.67 -7.37
C PRO A 34 -18.89 -21.71 -8.78
N PRO A 35 -19.79 -22.66 -9.04
CA PRO A 35 -20.38 -22.79 -10.37
C PRO A 35 -20.87 -21.44 -10.87
N SER A 36 -20.50 -21.08 -12.10
CA SER A 36 -20.86 -19.79 -12.70
C SER A 36 -22.38 -19.63 -12.64
N ILE A 37 -22.85 -18.58 -11.95
CA ILE A 37 -24.28 -18.31 -11.82
C ILE A 37 -24.73 -17.63 -13.11
N PRO A 38 -25.71 -18.19 -13.86
CA PRO A 38 -26.18 -17.57 -15.08
C PRO A 38 -26.70 -16.15 -14.83
N GLN A 39 -26.42 -15.23 -15.75
CA GLN A 39 -26.85 -13.83 -15.63
C GLN A 39 -28.37 -13.68 -15.48
N LYS A 40 -29.14 -14.56 -16.13
CA LYS A 40 -30.61 -14.61 -15.98
C LYS A 40 -31.03 -14.93 -14.54
N SER A 41 -30.34 -15.86 -13.88
CA SER A 41 -30.61 -16.23 -12.48
C SER A 41 -30.26 -15.08 -11.54
N LEU A 42 -29.13 -14.38 -11.79
CA LEU A 42 -28.74 -13.19 -11.05
C LEU A 42 -29.82 -12.10 -11.13
N GLN A 43 -30.32 -11.76 -12.32
CA GLN A 43 -31.37 -10.75 -12.50
C GLN A 43 -32.71 -11.17 -11.87
N ALA A 44 -33.08 -12.44 -11.96
CA ALA A 44 -34.30 -12.96 -11.34
C ALA A 44 -34.25 -12.84 -9.81
N VAL A 45 -33.13 -13.20 -9.19
CA VAL A 45 -32.93 -13.08 -7.74
C VAL A 45 -32.91 -11.61 -7.31
N ARG A 46 -32.23 -10.73 -8.06
CA ARG A 46 -32.23 -9.28 -7.82
C ARG A 46 -33.65 -8.70 -7.80
N ARG A 47 -34.49 -9.08 -8.79
CA ARG A 47 -35.88 -8.61 -8.85
C ARG A 47 -36.69 -9.07 -7.64
N ARG A 48 -36.56 -10.34 -7.23
CA ARG A 48 -37.24 -10.88 -6.04
C ARG A 48 -36.81 -10.17 -4.75
N LEU A 49 -35.52 -9.82 -4.62
CA LEU A 49 -35.02 -9.03 -3.51
C LEU A 49 -35.66 -7.63 -3.50
N ALA A 50 -35.72 -6.96 -4.66
CA ALA A 50 -36.36 -5.65 -4.79
C ALA A 50 -37.86 -5.70 -4.47
N GLU A 51 -38.57 -6.75 -4.89
CA GLU A 51 -39.98 -6.96 -4.56
C GLU A 51 -40.18 -7.16 -3.04
N ALA A 52 -39.33 -7.95 -2.38
CA ALA A 52 -39.38 -8.13 -0.93
C ALA A 52 -39.05 -6.82 -0.17
N GLN A 53 -38.08 -6.05 -0.67
CA GLN A 53 -37.74 -4.73 -0.14
C GLN A 53 -38.90 -3.74 -0.26
N ALA A 54 -39.59 -3.71 -1.41
CA ALA A 54 -40.73 -2.84 -1.65
C ALA A 54 -41.92 -3.16 -0.72
N ARG A 55 -42.08 -4.42 -0.30
CA ARG A 55 -43.08 -4.80 0.71
C ARG A 55 -42.71 -4.33 2.12
N GLY A 56 -41.42 -4.20 2.44
CA GLY A 56 -40.92 -3.61 3.70
C GLY A 56 -41.22 -4.41 4.97
N THR A 57 -41.74 -5.64 4.88
CA THR A 57 -42.11 -6.48 6.03
C THR A 57 -41.10 -7.58 6.31
N THR A 58 -40.86 -7.91 7.59
CA THR A 58 -40.05 -9.06 8.02
C THR A 58 -40.57 -10.38 7.44
N GLU A 59 -41.89 -10.56 7.39
CA GLU A 59 -42.53 -11.76 6.84
C GLU A 59 -42.16 -12.02 5.37
N ALA A 60 -42.16 -10.97 4.54
CA ALA A 60 -41.75 -11.07 3.13
C ALA A 60 -40.27 -11.49 2.99
N LEU A 61 -39.39 -11.03 3.87
CA LEU A 61 -37.98 -11.42 3.88
C LEU A 61 -37.81 -12.89 4.27
N GLU A 62 -38.53 -13.35 5.29
CA GLU A 62 -38.51 -14.74 5.74
C GLU A 62 -39.14 -15.70 4.71
N GLU A 63 -40.23 -15.29 4.07
CA GLU A 63 -40.84 -16.02 2.97
C GLU A 63 -39.87 -16.16 1.79
N LEU A 64 -39.23 -15.05 1.39
CA LEU A 64 -38.20 -15.08 0.35
C LEU A 64 -37.05 -16.01 0.75
N ALA A 65 -36.49 -15.85 1.95
CA ALA A 65 -35.37 -16.64 2.43
C ALA A 65 -35.68 -18.15 2.43
N ARG A 66 -36.89 -18.54 2.86
CA ARG A 66 -37.36 -19.94 2.81
C ARG A 66 -37.54 -20.44 1.37
N GLY A 67 -38.04 -19.59 0.48
CA GLY A 67 -38.33 -19.93 -0.91
C GLY A 67 -37.13 -19.99 -1.85
N LEU A 68 -35.96 -19.48 -1.47
CA LEU A 68 -34.78 -19.55 -2.35
C LEU A 68 -34.25 -20.98 -2.48
N VAL A 69 -33.74 -21.35 -3.65
CA VAL A 69 -32.97 -22.60 -3.81
C VAL A 69 -31.47 -22.34 -3.56
N PRO A 70 -30.65 -23.39 -3.41
CA PRO A 70 -29.24 -23.24 -3.05
C PRO A 70 -28.43 -22.35 -4.01
N MET A 71 -28.67 -22.50 -5.31
CA MET A 71 -28.03 -21.69 -6.35
C MET A 71 -28.45 -20.22 -6.24
N GLU A 72 -29.70 -19.95 -5.87
CA GLU A 72 -30.19 -18.59 -5.68
C GLU A 72 -29.59 -17.94 -4.43
N LEU A 73 -29.36 -18.68 -3.34
CA LEU A 73 -28.64 -18.15 -2.18
C LEU A 73 -27.21 -17.73 -2.51
N ASN A 74 -26.51 -18.51 -3.33
CA ASN A 74 -25.19 -18.11 -3.84
C ASN A 74 -25.30 -16.87 -4.74
N ALA A 75 -26.39 -16.73 -5.49
CA ALA A 75 -26.67 -15.54 -6.29
C ALA A 75 -26.91 -14.31 -5.40
N VAL A 76 -27.61 -14.47 -4.27
CA VAL A 76 -27.77 -13.40 -3.25
C VAL A 76 -26.40 -13.01 -2.68
N ALA A 77 -25.57 -13.98 -2.29
CA ALA A 77 -24.22 -13.69 -1.77
C ALA A 77 -23.33 -12.97 -2.80
N ARG A 78 -23.34 -13.41 -4.06
CA ARG A 78 -22.62 -12.71 -5.13
C ARG A 78 -23.18 -11.31 -5.36
N GLY A 79 -24.50 -11.18 -5.29
CA GLY A 79 -25.25 -9.93 -5.39
C GLY A 79 -24.90 -8.89 -4.34
N LEU A 80 -24.49 -9.33 -3.14
CA LEU A 80 -24.16 -8.45 -2.01
C LEU A 80 -23.10 -7.40 -2.37
N LEU A 81 -22.15 -7.74 -3.25
CA LEU A 81 -21.09 -6.84 -3.71
C LEU A 81 -21.53 -5.95 -4.90
N ILE A 82 -22.48 -6.39 -5.71
CA ILE A 82 -22.79 -5.79 -7.02
C ILE A 82 -24.17 -5.12 -7.12
N TRP A 83 -25.04 -5.29 -6.12
CA TRP A 83 -26.40 -4.74 -6.10
C TRP A 83 -26.61 -3.82 -4.88
N PRO A 84 -25.98 -2.62 -4.86
CA PRO A 84 -26.06 -1.72 -3.71
C PRO A 84 -27.50 -1.35 -3.34
N GLU A 85 -28.42 -1.30 -4.30
CA GLU A 85 -29.82 -0.92 -4.10
C GLU A 85 -30.68 -1.96 -3.35
N VAL A 86 -30.26 -3.23 -3.32
CA VAL A 86 -30.92 -4.32 -2.58
C VAL A 86 -30.01 -5.02 -1.56
N ALA A 87 -28.87 -4.40 -1.25
CA ALA A 87 -27.84 -5.06 -0.45
C ALA A 87 -28.27 -5.32 1.01
N ASP A 88 -29.10 -4.46 1.60
CA ASP A 88 -29.63 -4.66 2.97
C ASP A 88 -30.61 -5.85 3.02
N THR A 89 -31.48 -5.96 2.01
CA THR A 89 -32.39 -7.10 1.84
C THR A 89 -31.63 -8.39 1.55
N ALA A 90 -30.58 -8.33 0.72
CA ALA A 90 -29.71 -9.48 0.47
C ALA A 90 -29.02 -9.98 1.75
N GLU A 91 -28.47 -9.06 2.55
CA GLU A 91 -27.89 -9.37 3.87
C GLU A 91 -28.93 -10.03 4.79
N ALA A 92 -30.12 -9.43 4.92
CA ALA A 92 -31.19 -9.96 5.77
C ALA A 92 -31.60 -11.39 5.35
N VAL A 93 -31.74 -11.64 4.04
CA VAL A 93 -32.08 -12.97 3.50
C VAL A 93 -31.00 -14.01 3.81
N LEU A 94 -29.72 -13.64 3.65
CA LEU A 94 -28.60 -14.54 3.96
C LEU A 94 -28.54 -14.88 5.45
N LEU A 95 -28.82 -13.90 6.33
CA LEU A 95 -28.81 -14.11 7.78
C LEU A 95 -30.03 -14.87 8.29
N ALA A 96 -31.21 -14.67 7.69
CA ALA A 96 -32.42 -15.41 8.02
C ALA A 96 -32.29 -16.91 7.70
N ARG A 97 -31.43 -17.25 6.74
CA ARG A 97 -31.15 -18.63 6.35
C ARG A 97 -29.71 -18.99 6.61
N SER A 98 -29.44 -19.47 7.84
CA SER A 98 -28.16 -20.00 8.32
C SER A 98 -27.68 -21.26 7.58
N SER A 99 -27.49 -21.15 6.26
CA SER A 99 -27.01 -22.18 5.37
C SER A 99 -25.50 -22.01 5.17
N PRO A 100 -24.71 -23.09 5.17
CA PRO A 100 -23.28 -23.02 4.87
C PRO A 100 -22.95 -22.69 3.41
N ARG A 101 -23.93 -22.83 2.50
CA ARG A 101 -23.66 -22.80 1.06
C ARG A 101 -23.11 -21.46 0.54
N PRO A 102 -23.59 -20.30 0.99
CA PRO A 102 -23.10 -19.00 0.51
C PRO A 102 -21.69 -18.67 1.00
N CYS A 103 -21.17 -19.39 2.01
CA CYS A 103 -19.89 -19.11 2.64
C CYS A 103 -18.72 -19.02 1.66
N ALA A 104 -18.60 -19.98 0.73
CA ALA A 104 -17.53 -19.97 -0.27
C ALA A 104 -17.63 -18.77 -1.22
N THR A 105 -18.85 -18.39 -1.62
CA THR A 105 -19.09 -17.21 -2.47
C THR A 105 -18.77 -15.91 -1.72
N LEU A 106 -19.17 -15.81 -0.44
CA LEU A 106 -18.84 -14.66 0.40
C LEU A 106 -17.33 -14.54 0.64
N TRP A 107 -16.63 -15.66 0.84
CA TRP A 107 -15.18 -15.67 0.94
C TRP A 107 -14.52 -15.14 -0.33
N GLN A 108 -15.00 -15.56 -1.50
CA GLN A 108 -14.48 -15.05 -2.78
C GLN A 108 -14.81 -13.58 -3.03
N ASN A 109 -15.96 -13.10 -2.55
CA ASN A 109 -16.22 -11.66 -2.54
C ASN A 109 -15.15 -10.94 -1.73
N LEU A 110 -14.76 -11.47 -0.57
CA LEU A 110 -13.66 -10.91 0.24
C LEU A 110 -12.30 -11.06 -0.45
N GLU A 111 -12.02 -12.15 -1.16
CA GLU A 111 -10.80 -12.27 -1.98
C GLU A 111 -10.71 -11.18 -3.06
N GLY A 112 -11.84 -10.84 -3.69
CA GLY A 112 -11.92 -9.82 -4.74
C GLY A 112 -12.02 -8.38 -4.22
N ALA A 113 -12.69 -8.20 -3.08
CA ALA A 113 -12.96 -6.92 -2.40
C ALA A 113 -12.77 -7.07 -0.88
N PRO A 114 -11.53 -7.13 -0.38
CA PRO A 114 -11.22 -7.43 1.02
C PRO A 114 -11.78 -6.44 2.04
N ALA A 115 -12.01 -5.19 1.60
CA ALA A 115 -12.59 -4.14 2.44
C ALA A 115 -14.12 -4.22 2.56
N ASP A 116 -14.80 -5.19 1.91
CA ASP A 116 -16.26 -5.31 1.97
C ASP A 116 -16.76 -5.79 3.33
N ARG A 117 -17.15 -4.82 4.16
CA ARG A 117 -17.69 -5.07 5.51
C ARG A 117 -18.97 -5.89 5.52
N ARG A 118 -19.79 -5.84 4.45
CA ARG A 118 -21.05 -6.58 4.39
C ARG A 118 -20.78 -8.07 4.23
N SER A 119 -19.96 -8.47 3.25
CA SER A 119 -19.58 -9.88 3.10
C SER A 119 -18.88 -10.40 4.35
N HIS A 120 -17.99 -9.61 4.98
CA HIS A 120 -17.34 -9.96 6.25
C HIS A 120 -18.36 -10.27 7.34
N ARG A 121 -19.29 -9.34 7.61
CA ARG A 121 -20.29 -9.47 8.67
C ARG A 121 -21.23 -10.65 8.45
N VAL A 122 -21.72 -10.84 7.22
CA VAL A 122 -22.58 -11.97 6.88
C VAL A 122 -21.82 -13.28 7.06
N LEU A 123 -20.60 -13.36 6.55
CA LEU A 123 -19.77 -14.57 6.65
C LEU A 123 -19.44 -14.91 8.11
N ALA A 124 -19.06 -13.92 8.92
CA ALA A 124 -18.78 -14.09 10.35
C ALA A 124 -19.96 -14.72 11.09
N LYS A 125 -21.19 -14.23 10.85
CA LYS A 125 -22.41 -14.79 11.45
C LYS A 125 -22.71 -16.20 10.95
N LEU A 126 -22.54 -16.46 9.65
CA LEU A 126 -22.82 -17.77 9.06
C LEU A 126 -21.84 -18.85 9.55
N VAL A 127 -20.56 -18.52 9.73
CA VAL A 127 -19.52 -19.46 10.20
C VAL A 127 -19.73 -19.89 11.66
N GLN A 128 -20.32 -19.02 12.49
CA GLN A 128 -20.72 -19.34 13.86
C GLN A 128 -21.93 -20.30 13.93
N ALA A 129 -22.66 -20.49 12.84
CA ALA A 129 -23.79 -21.42 12.84
C ALA A 129 -23.31 -22.89 13.02
N PRO A 130 -23.97 -23.71 13.86
CA PRO A 130 -23.56 -25.10 14.12
C PRO A 130 -23.44 -25.98 12.87
N ARG A 131 -24.16 -25.61 11.80
CA ARG A 131 -24.21 -26.35 10.52
C ARG A 131 -23.30 -25.76 9.43
N ALA A 132 -22.46 -24.78 9.75
CA ALA A 132 -21.50 -24.24 8.79
C ALA A 132 -20.53 -25.36 8.34
N ARG A 133 -20.46 -25.64 7.04
CA ARG A 133 -19.51 -26.58 6.44
C ARG A 133 -18.44 -25.75 5.74
N TRP A 134 -17.23 -25.82 6.26
CA TRP A 134 -16.01 -25.30 5.61
C TRP A 134 -15.21 -26.48 5.05
N PRO A 135 -14.35 -26.30 4.03
CA PRO A 135 -13.62 -27.39 3.38
C PRO A 135 -12.72 -28.21 4.32
N GLY A 136 -12.20 -27.62 5.40
CA GLY A 136 -11.44 -28.34 6.42
C GLY A 136 -11.67 -27.81 7.86
N PRO A 137 -11.49 -28.65 8.89
CA PRO A 137 -11.66 -28.24 10.29
C PRO A 137 -10.66 -27.17 10.73
N LYS A 138 -9.38 -27.29 10.33
CA LYS A 138 -8.33 -26.31 10.67
C LYS A 138 -8.50 -24.98 9.94
N GLU A 139 -8.80 -25.03 8.64
CA GLU A 139 -9.18 -23.83 7.86
C GLU A 139 -10.36 -23.11 8.50
N ARG A 140 -11.37 -23.86 8.97
CA ARG A 140 -12.52 -23.30 9.66
C ARG A 140 -12.10 -22.56 10.92
N GLU A 141 -11.25 -23.15 11.75
CA GLU A 141 -10.79 -22.52 13.00
C GLU A 141 -10.04 -21.21 12.72
N THR A 142 -9.10 -21.21 11.77
CA THR A 142 -8.35 -20.02 11.36
C THR A 142 -9.28 -18.94 10.81
N VAL A 143 -10.13 -19.28 9.83
CA VAL A 143 -11.08 -18.31 9.24
C VAL A 143 -12.08 -17.80 10.27
N THR A 144 -12.56 -18.65 11.19
CA THR A 144 -13.45 -18.21 12.28
C THR A 144 -12.74 -17.19 13.17
N ALA A 145 -11.47 -17.43 13.51
CA ALA A 145 -10.69 -16.48 14.29
C ALA A 145 -10.48 -15.15 13.54
N TRP A 146 -10.25 -15.20 12.23
CA TRP A 146 -10.09 -13.99 11.39
C TRP A 146 -11.38 -13.19 11.24
N LEU A 147 -12.52 -13.88 11.19
CA LEU A 147 -13.85 -13.24 11.11
C LEU A 147 -14.36 -12.75 12.47
N ALA A 148 -13.65 -13.02 13.58
CA ALA A 148 -14.02 -12.55 14.90
C ALA A 148 -13.76 -11.04 15.09
N GLY A 149 -12.93 -10.42 14.24
CA GLY A 149 -12.70 -8.98 14.24
C GLY A 149 -13.86 -8.18 13.64
N GLU A 150 -13.90 -6.87 13.92
CA GLU A 150 -14.86 -5.95 13.28
C GLU A 150 -14.65 -5.90 11.76
N THR A 151 -13.40 -5.96 11.34
CA THR A 151 -12.99 -6.14 9.94
C THR A 151 -12.10 -7.38 9.81
N LEU A 152 -11.95 -7.87 8.57
CA LEU A 152 -11.06 -8.99 8.27
C LEU A 152 -9.61 -8.67 8.68
N GLU A 153 -9.16 -7.45 8.40
CA GLU A 153 -7.84 -6.95 8.77
C GLU A 153 -7.60 -7.09 10.28
N ASP A 154 -8.54 -6.62 11.09
CA ASP A 154 -8.39 -6.59 12.55
C ASP A 154 -8.35 -8.00 13.13
N GLY A 155 -9.20 -8.90 12.63
CA GLY A 155 -9.23 -10.29 13.08
C GLY A 155 -8.01 -11.08 12.63
N VAL A 156 -7.53 -10.91 11.39
CA VAL A 156 -6.28 -11.51 10.91
C VAL A 156 -5.09 -11.03 11.73
N MET A 157 -4.97 -9.72 11.99
CA MET A 157 -3.89 -9.18 12.80
C MET A 157 -3.96 -9.67 14.26
N ALA A 158 -5.15 -9.73 14.86
CA ALA A 158 -5.33 -10.24 16.22
C ALA A 158 -4.95 -11.73 16.32
N TRP A 159 -5.37 -12.53 15.35
CA TRP A 159 -5.00 -13.94 15.24
C TRP A 159 -3.49 -14.11 15.06
N SER A 160 -2.87 -13.38 14.14
CA SER A 160 -1.42 -13.43 13.88
C SER A 160 -0.61 -13.10 15.14
N ARG A 161 -1.03 -12.08 15.90
CA ARG A 161 -0.41 -11.73 17.19
C ARG A 161 -0.52 -12.85 18.22
N LYS A 162 -1.71 -13.46 18.33
CA LYS A 162 -1.99 -14.55 19.27
C LYS A 162 -1.16 -15.79 18.93
N GLU A 163 -1.18 -16.21 17.68
CA GLU A 163 -0.52 -17.42 17.20
C GLU A 163 0.99 -17.22 16.96
N ARG A 164 1.46 -15.96 16.94
CA ARG A 164 2.83 -15.57 16.58
C ARG A 164 3.25 -16.09 15.20
N VAL A 165 2.33 -15.99 14.23
CA VAL A 165 2.50 -16.46 12.85
C VAL A 165 2.41 -15.27 11.90
N THR A 166 3.35 -15.16 10.97
CA THR A 166 3.35 -14.15 9.89
C THR A 166 2.38 -14.54 8.76
N LEU A 167 1.98 -13.56 7.95
CA LEU A 167 1.16 -13.80 6.77
C LEU A 167 1.89 -14.72 5.78
N VAL A 168 3.22 -14.57 5.61
CA VAL A 168 4.00 -15.47 4.75
C VAL A 168 4.04 -16.90 5.28
N GLU A 169 4.23 -17.10 6.57
CA GLU A 169 4.18 -18.44 7.17
C GLU A 169 2.80 -19.06 7.03
N GLU A 170 1.73 -18.28 7.19
CA GLU A 170 0.37 -18.75 6.95
C GLU A 170 0.17 -19.15 5.48
N LEU A 171 0.61 -18.32 4.53
CA LEU A 171 0.60 -18.62 3.09
C LEU A 171 1.47 -19.82 2.69
N ALA A 172 2.41 -20.21 3.56
CA ALA A 172 3.24 -21.39 3.36
C ALA A 172 2.53 -22.70 3.75
N ARG A 173 1.45 -22.62 4.54
CA ARG A 173 0.70 -23.80 4.98
C ARG A 173 -0.12 -24.38 3.82
N LYS A 174 -0.13 -25.71 3.72
CA LYS A 174 -0.93 -26.45 2.74
C LYS A 174 -2.43 -26.18 2.87
N GLU A 175 -2.87 -25.92 4.10
CA GLU A 175 -4.27 -25.66 4.48
C GLU A 175 -4.53 -24.16 4.66
N SER A 176 -3.76 -23.28 4.01
CA SER A 176 -4.00 -21.85 4.11
C SER A 176 -5.30 -21.50 3.41
N PRO A 177 -6.20 -20.71 4.04
CA PRO A 177 -7.41 -20.21 3.38
C PRO A 177 -7.08 -19.08 2.38
N LEU A 178 -5.82 -18.63 2.30
CA LEU A 178 -5.37 -17.56 1.44
C LEU A 178 -4.61 -18.10 0.22
N SER A 179 -4.93 -17.55 -0.95
CA SER A 179 -4.11 -17.73 -2.14
C SER A 179 -3.02 -16.65 -2.21
N ARG A 180 -1.77 -17.07 -2.51
CA ARG A 180 -0.53 -16.25 -2.44
C ARG A 180 -0.56 -14.97 -3.27
N ASP A 181 -1.32 -14.95 -4.36
CA ASP A 181 -1.39 -13.82 -5.30
C ASP A 181 -2.77 -13.17 -5.39
N THR A 182 -3.42 -13.01 -4.25
CA THR A 182 -4.71 -12.35 -4.16
C THR A 182 -4.61 -10.87 -3.78
N ARG A 183 -5.64 -10.11 -4.14
CA ARG A 183 -5.88 -8.76 -3.62
C ARG A 183 -6.00 -8.78 -2.10
N MET A 184 -6.55 -9.85 -1.51
CA MET A 184 -6.62 -10.03 -0.06
C MET A 184 -5.24 -10.03 0.59
N VAL A 185 -4.25 -10.76 0.06
CA VAL A 185 -2.89 -10.75 0.64
C VAL A 185 -2.28 -9.35 0.62
N ALA A 186 -2.43 -8.63 -0.50
CA ALA A 186 -1.94 -7.26 -0.61
C ALA A 186 -2.66 -6.30 0.35
N HIS A 187 -3.99 -6.42 0.45
CA HIS A 187 -4.81 -5.65 1.37
C HIS A 187 -4.41 -5.86 2.83
N LEU A 188 -4.24 -7.13 3.22
CA LEU A 188 -3.80 -7.51 4.56
C LEU A 188 -2.40 -6.94 4.84
N ALA A 189 -1.43 -7.13 3.94
CA ALA A 189 -0.09 -6.53 4.08
C ALA A 189 -0.15 -4.99 4.24
N GLY A 190 -1.02 -4.32 3.49
CA GLY A 190 -1.29 -2.89 3.65
C GLY A 190 -1.88 -2.53 5.02
N ALA A 191 -2.73 -3.39 5.61
CA ALA A 191 -3.24 -3.19 6.96
C ALA A 191 -2.14 -3.25 8.02
N TRP A 192 -1.16 -4.15 7.89
CA TRP A 192 0.03 -4.15 8.78
C TRP A 192 0.82 -2.85 8.67
N LEU A 193 1.01 -2.30 7.48
CA LEU A 193 1.68 -1.01 7.32
C LEU A 193 0.91 0.14 7.99
N ARG A 194 -0.43 0.12 7.95
CA ARG A 194 -1.27 1.17 8.55
C ARG A 194 -1.45 1.05 10.06
N LYS A 195 -1.57 -0.17 10.58
CA LYS A 195 -2.02 -0.45 11.97
C LYS A 195 -1.01 -1.26 12.80
N GLY A 196 0.02 -1.83 12.18
CA GLY A 196 1.04 -2.63 12.86
C GLY A 196 1.95 -1.78 13.75
N LYS A 197 2.52 -2.40 14.79
CA LYS A 197 3.45 -1.77 15.73
C LYS A 197 4.88 -2.28 15.54
N ASP A 198 5.87 -1.40 15.59
CA ASP A 198 7.32 -1.69 15.54
C ASP A 198 7.69 -2.96 14.76
N GLU A 199 8.07 -4.04 15.45
CA GLU A 199 8.48 -5.31 14.84
C GLU A 199 7.40 -5.96 13.96
N GLU A 200 6.11 -5.74 14.21
CA GLU A 200 5.02 -6.26 13.38
C GLU A 200 5.10 -5.72 11.94
N ILE A 201 5.56 -4.48 11.77
CA ILE A 201 5.77 -3.89 10.44
C ILE A 201 6.94 -4.56 9.72
N LEU A 202 7.93 -5.10 10.45
CA LEU A 202 9.14 -5.69 9.87
C LEU A 202 9.11 -7.22 9.79
N ARG A 203 8.17 -7.87 10.47
CA ARG A 203 8.01 -9.34 10.47
C ARG A 203 7.74 -9.88 9.08
N GLU A 204 6.97 -9.17 8.27
CA GLU A 204 6.72 -9.57 6.90
C GLU A 204 7.92 -9.21 6.01
N PRO A 205 8.27 -10.07 5.03
CA PRO A 205 9.37 -9.78 4.13
C PRO A 205 9.07 -8.55 3.26
N LEU A 206 10.12 -7.82 2.90
CA LEU A 206 10.04 -6.56 2.18
C LEU A 206 9.18 -6.62 0.89
N PRO A 207 9.28 -7.65 0.02
CA PRO A 207 8.45 -7.72 -1.18
C PRO A 207 6.94 -7.77 -0.91
N LEU A 208 6.53 -8.44 0.16
CA LEU A 208 5.11 -8.51 0.54
C LEU A 208 4.61 -7.15 1.05
N ARG A 209 5.44 -6.44 1.81
CA ARG A 209 5.11 -5.10 2.30
C ARG A 209 5.04 -4.09 1.16
N GLN A 210 5.93 -4.17 0.18
CA GLN A 210 5.85 -3.36 -1.05
C GLN A 210 4.55 -3.64 -1.82
N LYS A 211 4.18 -4.92 -2.00
CA LYS A 211 2.89 -5.31 -2.60
C LYS A 211 1.71 -4.70 -1.84
N GLY A 212 1.79 -4.66 -0.51
CA GLY A 212 0.80 -3.99 0.34
C GLY A 212 0.75 -2.47 0.11
N TRP A 213 1.90 -1.80 0.09
CA TRP A 213 2.02 -0.36 -0.19
C TRP A 213 1.39 0.02 -1.54
N ASP A 214 1.72 -0.74 -2.58
CA ASP A 214 1.26 -0.48 -3.95
C ASP A 214 -0.25 -0.64 -4.08
N TYR A 215 -0.85 -1.54 -3.28
CA TYR A 215 -2.29 -1.78 -3.25
C TYR A 215 -3.09 -0.68 -2.55
N LEU A 216 -2.49 0.05 -1.61
CA LEU A 216 -3.19 1.08 -0.82
C LEU A 216 -3.65 2.26 -1.70
N SER A 217 -4.81 2.83 -1.35
CA SER A 217 -5.24 4.14 -1.88
C SER A 217 -4.27 5.25 -1.45
N PRO A 218 -4.33 6.46 -2.04
CA PRO A 218 -3.52 7.60 -1.60
C PRO A 218 -3.63 7.88 -0.08
N GLU A 219 -4.85 7.84 0.46
CA GLU A 219 -5.12 8.03 1.89
C GLU A 219 -4.55 6.88 2.72
N GLY A 220 -4.70 5.64 2.23
CA GLY A 220 -4.11 4.46 2.86
C GLY A 220 -2.58 4.52 2.91
N ARG A 221 -1.92 5.01 1.85
CA ARG A 221 -0.46 5.23 1.81
C ARG A 221 -0.03 6.34 2.78
N GLN A 222 -0.84 7.38 2.94
CA GLN A 222 -0.59 8.44 3.92
C GLN A 222 -0.65 7.90 5.35
N GLU A 223 -1.65 7.09 5.68
CA GLU A 223 -1.75 6.40 6.97
C GLU A 223 -0.55 5.46 7.19
N ALA A 224 -0.24 4.62 6.20
CA ALA A 224 0.86 3.66 6.25
C ALA A 224 2.22 4.34 6.42
N GLY A 225 2.52 5.37 5.63
CA GLY A 225 3.81 6.07 5.67
C GLY A 225 4.02 6.78 7.01
N ARG A 226 2.98 7.42 7.55
CA ARG A 226 3.06 8.04 8.89
C ARG A 226 3.23 7.00 9.98
N ASN A 227 2.49 5.90 9.92
CA ASN A 227 2.63 4.82 10.91
C ASN A 227 4.04 4.22 10.84
N TYR A 228 4.56 3.96 9.64
CA TYR A 228 5.92 3.46 9.41
C TYR A 228 6.98 4.35 10.08
N LEU A 229 6.94 5.67 9.82
CA LEU A 229 7.90 6.62 10.37
C LEU A 229 7.78 6.84 11.89
N ARG A 230 6.58 6.69 12.46
CA ARG A 230 6.35 6.82 13.91
C ARG A 230 6.69 5.57 14.69
N SER A 231 6.35 4.40 14.14
CA SER A 231 6.42 3.12 14.84
C SER A 231 7.82 2.51 14.80
N LEU A 232 8.61 2.81 13.79
CA LEU A 232 9.98 2.31 13.65
C LEU A 232 11.02 3.33 14.07
N SER A 233 12.06 2.87 14.77
CA SER A 233 13.25 3.68 15.01
C SER A 233 13.98 3.98 13.70
N MET A 234 14.69 5.12 13.63
CA MET A 234 15.37 5.58 12.40
C MET A 234 16.33 4.55 11.79
N GLY A 235 16.97 3.72 12.62
CA GLY A 235 17.88 2.66 12.16
C GLY A 235 17.17 1.47 11.50
N LYS A 236 15.85 1.35 11.70
CA LYS A 236 14.99 0.33 11.11
C LYS A 236 14.25 0.81 9.85
N TRP A 237 14.42 2.08 9.45
CA TRP A 237 13.82 2.58 8.22
C TRP A 237 14.53 2.02 7.00
N GLU A 238 13.83 1.19 6.25
CA GLU A 238 14.32 0.57 5.03
C GLU A 238 14.22 1.55 3.87
N GLU A 239 15.26 1.56 3.05
CA GLU A 239 15.42 2.51 1.97
C GLU A 239 14.27 2.47 0.96
N PRO A 240 13.77 1.31 0.48
CA PRO A 240 12.69 1.31 -0.51
C PRO A 240 11.40 1.95 0.00
N PHE A 241 11.10 1.84 1.30
CA PHE A 241 9.98 2.55 1.91
C PHE A 241 10.23 4.04 2.06
N CYS A 242 11.45 4.45 2.42
CA CYS A 242 11.81 5.86 2.48
C CYS A 242 11.67 6.53 1.10
N VAL A 243 12.15 5.86 0.05
CA VAL A 243 11.99 6.33 -1.34
C VAL A 243 10.52 6.40 -1.72
N ALA A 244 9.73 5.34 -1.48
CA ALA A 244 8.31 5.33 -1.80
C ALA A 244 7.51 6.42 -1.08
N ILE A 245 7.85 6.75 0.18
CA ILE A 245 7.28 7.87 0.93
C ILE A 245 7.68 9.21 0.30
N ALA A 246 8.97 9.39 -0.03
CA ALA A 246 9.46 10.63 -0.65
C ALA A 246 8.83 10.87 -2.03
N ASP A 247 8.71 9.83 -2.85
CA ASP A 247 8.07 9.91 -4.18
C ASP A 247 6.58 10.23 -4.07
N SER A 248 5.90 9.73 -3.04
CA SER A 248 4.46 9.94 -2.85
C SER A 248 4.12 11.30 -2.23
N PHE A 249 4.97 11.83 -1.34
CA PHE A 249 4.64 12.96 -0.46
C PHE A 249 5.67 14.11 -0.48
N GLY A 250 6.73 14.00 -1.28
CA GLY A 250 7.85 14.94 -1.29
C GLY A 250 8.68 14.90 -0.01
N LEU A 251 9.69 15.79 0.10
CA LEU A 251 10.48 15.95 1.31
C LEU A 251 9.80 16.94 2.29
N PRO A 252 9.91 16.76 3.62
CA PRO A 252 9.17 17.55 4.60
C PRO A 252 9.32 19.08 4.47
N PHE A 253 10.52 19.54 4.09
CA PHE A 253 10.83 20.96 3.98
C PHE A 253 10.96 21.44 2.52
N SER A 254 10.67 20.59 1.53
CA SER A 254 10.63 21.02 0.13
C SER A 254 9.40 21.90 -0.12
N PRO A 255 9.47 22.88 -1.06
CA PRO A 255 8.29 23.61 -1.52
C PRO A 255 7.17 22.72 -2.09
N GLU A 256 7.52 21.55 -2.64
CA GLU A 256 6.58 20.60 -3.25
C GLU A 256 6.00 19.60 -2.22
N SER A 257 6.29 19.80 -0.93
CA SER A 257 5.87 18.88 0.12
C SER A 257 4.36 18.85 0.31
N ARG A 258 3.83 17.64 0.51
CA ARG A 258 2.43 17.44 0.89
C ARG A 258 2.27 17.67 2.39
N ARG A 259 1.95 18.91 2.76
CA ARG A 259 1.78 19.33 4.16
C ARG A 259 0.82 18.44 4.93
N GLU A 260 -0.25 17.98 4.28
CA GLU A 260 -1.18 17.06 4.91
C GLU A 260 -0.44 15.83 5.43
N PHE A 261 0.51 15.22 4.71
CA PHE A 261 1.26 14.05 5.19
C PHE A 261 2.18 14.40 6.37
N TRP A 262 2.97 15.47 6.24
CA TRP A 262 4.09 15.79 7.12
C TRP A 262 3.69 16.49 8.43
N ASP A 263 2.66 17.35 8.43
CA ASP A 263 2.32 18.18 9.60
C ASP A 263 1.99 17.39 10.87
N PRO A 264 1.33 16.21 10.80
CA PRO A 264 1.10 15.41 11.99
C PRO A 264 2.36 14.70 12.54
N LEU A 265 3.48 14.68 11.82
CA LEU A 265 4.73 14.06 12.28
C LEU A 265 5.54 15.05 13.11
N SER A 266 6.24 14.54 14.13
CA SER A 266 7.08 15.40 14.97
C SER A 266 8.23 16.01 14.16
N ASP A 267 8.69 17.20 14.56
CA ASP A 267 9.87 17.85 13.99
C ASP A 267 11.08 16.93 13.95
N PHE A 268 11.25 16.10 14.97
CA PHE A 268 12.31 15.12 15.05
C PHE A 268 12.25 14.13 13.88
N ILE A 269 11.08 13.52 13.63
CA ILE A 269 10.88 12.57 12.53
C ILE A 269 11.08 13.27 11.18
N ARG A 270 10.51 14.48 11.00
CA ARG A 270 10.64 15.26 9.77
C ARG A 270 12.12 15.55 9.45
N LYS A 271 12.87 16.09 10.40
CA LYS A 271 14.30 16.39 10.26
C LYS A 271 15.13 15.13 9.99
N ALA A 272 14.85 14.04 10.70
CA ALA A 272 15.54 12.77 10.51
C ALA A 272 15.33 12.19 9.11
N PHE A 273 14.07 12.14 8.65
CA PHE A 273 13.71 11.65 7.34
C PHE A 273 14.32 12.52 6.24
N HIS A 274 14.18 13.83 6.37
CA HIS A 274 14.75 14.80 5.44
C HIS A 274 16.26 14.60 5.28
N ARG A 275 16.99 14.59 6.40
CA ARG A 275 18.45 14.38 6.39
C ARG A 275 18.82 13.04 5.76
N ARG A 276 18.08 11.96 6.05
CA ARG A 276 18.31 10.64 5.46
C ARG A 276 18.19 10.69 3.94
N MET A 277 17.13 11.30 3.41
CA MET A 277 16.90 11.38 1.97
C MET A 277 17.93 12.26 1.26
N ILE A 278 18.24 13.43 1.82
CA ILE A 278 19.29 14.31 1.29
C ILE A 278 20.63 13.58 1.23
N ARG A 279 21.02 12.91 2.32
CA ARG A 279 22.28 12.14 2.37
C ARG A 279 22.30 11.02 1.33
N LYS A 280 21.21 10.24 1.20
CA LYS A 280 21.09 9.21 0.17
C LYS A 280 21.35 9.78 -1.23
N THR A 281 20.65 10.84 -1.61
CA THR A 281 20.81 11.44 -2.94
C THR A 281 22.24 11.93 -3.19
N LEU A 282 22.87 12.55 -2.19
CA LEU A 282 24.26 12.99 -2.29
C LEU A 282 25.24 11.81 -2.32
N ASP A 283 24.98 10.74 -1.56
CA ASP A 283 25.81 9.52 -1.51
C ASP A 283 25.81 8.77 -2.84
N GLU A 284 24.67 8.71 -3.52
CA GLU A 284 24.54 8.14 -4.88
C GLU A 284 25.20 9.05 -5.93
N PHE A 285 25.29 10.34 -5.64
CA PHE A 285 25.82 11.32 -6.57
C PHE A 285 27.36 11.43 -6.52
N PHE A 286 27.94 11.61 -5.34
CA PHE A 286 29.38 11.84 -5.17
C PHE A 286 30.19 10.54 -5.08
N THR A 287 31.16 10.37 -5.98
CA THR A 287 32.12 9.26 -5.93
C THR A 287 33.46 9.64 -5.30
N ASP A 288 33.81 10.93 -5.22
CA ASP A 288 35.02 11.39 -4.53
C ASP A 288 34.78 11.69 -3.05
N HIS A 289 35.69 11.20 -2.20
CA HIS A 289 35.57 11.33 -0.76
C HIS A 289 35.59 12.80 -0.27
N GLU A 290 36.33 13.68 -0.94
CA GLU A 290 36.55 15.03 -0.46
C GLU A 290 35.30 15.91 -0.57
N ARG A 291 34.64 15.93 -1.73
CA ARG A 291 33.39 16.70 -1.92
C ARG A 291 32.22 16.03 -1.23
N LYS A 292 32.19 14.69 -1.23
CA LYS A 292 31.19 13.93 -0.46
C LYS A 292 31.22 14.35 1.00
N ASP A 293 32.38 14.30 1.65
CA ASP A 293 32.54 14.71 3.04
C ASP A 293 32.09 16.17 3.25
N TYR A 294 32.48 17.07 2.36
CA TYR A 294 32.09 18.47 2.43
C TYR A 294 30.57 18.66 2.35
N TRP A 295 29.88 18.12 1.35
CA TRP A 295 28.45 18.37 1.17
C TRP A 295 27.58 17.51 2.09
N VAL A 296 27.90 16.22 2.22
CA VAL A 296 27.11 15.24 3.00
C VAL A 296 27.27 15.48 4.49
N ASN A 297 28.50 15.63 5.00
CA ASN A 297 28.71 15.69 6.45
C ASN A 297 28.57 17.11 7.00
N ARG A 298 28.90 18.14 6.21
CA ARG A 298 28.90 19.53 6.70
C ARG A 298 27.62 20.30 6.44
N TRP A 299 26.99 20.12 5.28
CA TRP A 299 25.93 21.03 4.81
C TRP A 299 24.56 20.37 4.60
N SER A 300 24.46 19.04 4.54
CA SER A 300 23.20 18.33 4.26
C SER A 300 22.05 18.70 5.21
N GLU A 301 22.33 19.03 6.47
CA GLU A 301 21.29 19.41 7.44
C GLU A 301 20.62 20.76 7.14
N GLN A 302 21.25 21.59 6.31
CA GLN A 302 20.74 22.91 5.93
C GLN A 302 20.08 22.92 4.55
N MET A 303 20.20 21.82 3.80
CA MET A 303 19.59 21.66 2.49
C MET A 303 18.10 21.39 2.62
N MET A 304 17.28 22.10 1.87
CA MET A 304 15.85 21.83 1.71
C MET A 304 15.59 20.75 0.67
N GLU A 305 16.45 20.63 -0.34
CA GLU A 305 16.24 19.67 -1.43
C GLU A 305 17.54 19.39 -2.15
N VAL A 306 17.67 18.20 -2.73
CA VAL A 306 18.76 17.87 -3.65
C VAL A 306 18.16 17.16 -4.85
N LYS A 307 18.50 17.63 -6.05
CA LYS A 307 18.16 16.96 -7.31
C LYS A 307 19.43 16.69 -8.10
N ALA A 308 19.70 15.42 -8.33
CA ALA A 308 20.73 14.98 -9.26
C ALA A 308 20.18 14.93 -10.69
N GLY A 309 21.04 15.18 -11.67
CA GLY A 309 20.71 15.11 -13.07
C GLY A 309 21.94 14.99 -13.97
N GLU A 310 21.68 14.93 -15.27
CA GLU A 310 22.69 14.85 -16.32
C GLU A 310 22.41 15.92 -17.37
N ALA A 311 23.45 16.62 -17.80
CA ALA A 311 23.44 17.63 -18.83
C ALA A 311 24.42 17.22 -19.94
N GLY A 312 23.90 16.60 -21.00
CA GLY A 312 24.73 15.88 -21.97
C GLY A 312 25.42 14.69 -21.28
N THR A 313 26.76 14.65 -21.31
CA THR A 313 27.53 13.61 -20.60
C THR A 313 27.81 13.95 -19.14
N VAL A 314 27.54 15.18 -18.70
CA VAL A 314 28.04 15.70 -17.42
C VAL A 314 26.99 15.59 -16.34
N ARG A 315 27.36 14.89 -15.25
CA ARG A 315 26.53 14.81 -14.04
C ARG A 315 26.58 16.12 -13.23
N TYR A 316 25.42 16.53 -12.72
CA TYR A 316 25.29 17.68 -11.82
C TYR A 316 24.32 17.41 -10.67
N ALA A 317 24.49 18.13 -9.56
CA ALA A 317 23.55 18.16 -8.44
C ALA A 317 23.14 19.60 -8.14
N ILE A 318 21.84 19.82 -8.05
CA ILE A 318 21.25 21.08 -7.56
C ILE A 318 20.91 20.86 -6.09
N MET A 319 21.60 21.58 -5.22
CA MET A 319 21.40 21.57 -3.77
C MET A 319 20.69 22.87 -3.38
N VAL A 320 19.46 22.75 -2.90
CA VAL A 320 18.61 23.90 -2.54
C VAL A 320 18.74 24.16 -1.05
N PHE A 321 19.00 25.40 -0.67
CA PHE A 321 18.99 25.91 0.70
C PHE A 321 17.83 26.90 0.87
N GLN A 322 17.58 27.34 2.11
CA GLN A 322 16.47 28.26 2.42
C GLN A 322 16.44 29.53 1.58
N ARG A 323 17.59 30.03 1.12
CA ARG A 323 17.71 31.34 0.47
C ARG A 323 18.41 31.33 -0.88
N PHE A 324 19.04 30.22 -1.23
CA PHE A 324 19.90 30.11 -2.41
C PHE A 324 19.99 28.65 -2.83
N GLY A 325 20.54 28.40 -4.00
CA GLY A 325 20.92 27.07 -4.45
C GLY A 325 22.37 27.00 -4.87
N VAL A 326 22.88 25.77 -4.90
CA VAL A 326 24.21 25.44 -5.39
C VAL A 326 24.07 24.41 -6.49
N VAL A 327 24.64 24.69 -7.67
CA VAL A 327 24.78 23.70 -8.74
C VAL A 327 26.22 23.22 -8.77
N GLU A 328 26.42 21.93 -8.49
CA GLU A 328 27.71 21.25 -8.45
C GLU A 328 27.87 20.37 -9.71
N PHE A 329 28.99 20.52 -10.42
CA PHE A 329 29.32 19.69 -11.60
C PHE A 329 30.43 18.70 -11.32
N PHE A 330 30.29 17.47 -11.82
CA PHE A 330 31.23 16.40 -11.52
C PHE A 330 32.45 16.35 -12.45
N GLU A 331 32.23 16.40 -13.77
CA GLU A 331 33.27 16.11 -14.78
C GLU A 331 33.90 17.36 -15.39
N THR A 332 33.12 18.45 -15.58
CA THR A 332 33.60 19.68 -16.21
C THR A 332 33.46 20.90 -15.31
N GLY A 333 34.58 21.26 -14.68
CA GLY A 333 34.79 22.61 -14.15
C GLY A 333 35.15 22.71 -12.68
N ASN A 334 35.17 21.58 -11.92
CA ASN A 334 35.57 21.57 -10.50
C ASN A 334 34.99 22.75 -9.74
N ALA A 335 33.71 23.05 -9.94
CA ALA A 335 33.14 24.23 -9.32
C ALA A 335 31.66 24.10 -8.99
N ALA A 336 31.33 24.63 -7.82
CA ALA A 336 29.98 24.83 -7.35
C ALA A 336 29.52 26.25 -7.68
N TYR A 337 28.33 26.42 -8.24
CA TYR A 337 27.78 27.72 -8.63
C TYR A 337 26.65 28.10 -7.70
N PHE A 338 26.72 29.30 -7.11
CA PHE A 338 25.72 29.80 -6.19
C PHE A 338 24.72 30.69 -6.92
N TYR A 339 23.43 30.47 -6.65
CA TYR A 339 22.33 31.19 -7.28
C TYR A 339 21.28 31.60 -6.26
N ASP A 340 20.55 32.68 -6.53
CA ASP A 340 19.32 32.94 -5.79
C ASP A 340 18.32 31.79 -5.95
N LEU A 341 17.32 31.77 -5.07
CA LEU A 341 16.36 30.68 -5.02
C LEU A 341 15.47 30.60 -6.27
N ASP A 342 15.14 31.74 -6.90
CA ASP A 342 14.24 31.76 -8.05
C ASP A 342 14.91 31.14 -9.28
N LEU A 343 16.17 31.48 -9.55
CA LEU A 343 16.93 30.87 -10.62
C LEU A 343 17.23 29.40 -10.32
N THR A 344 17.54 29.06 -9.07
CA THR A 344 17.72 27.66 -8.65
C THR A 344 16.48 26.84 -8.97
N ARG A 345 15.29 27.35 -8.65
CA ARG A 345 14.01 26.70 -8.97
C ARG A 345 13.80 26.54 -10.48
N ARG A 346 14.21 27.52 -11.30
CA ARG A 346 14.20 27.35 -12.77
C ARG A 346 15.09 26.19 -13.20
N PHE A 347 16.30 26.09 -12.65
CA PHE A 347 17.21 24.98 -12.93
C PHE A 347 16.65 23.62 -12.49
N MET A 348 15.86 23.57 -11.42
CA MET A 348 15.17 22.36 -10.99
C MET A 348 14.10 21.89 -12.00
N MET A 349 13.49 22.82 -12.75
CA MET A 349 12.41 22.52 -13.70
C MET A 349 12.91 22.18 -15.12
N VAL A 350 14.11 22.62 -15.49
CA VAL A 350 14.67 22.35 -16.83
C VAL A 350 15.50 21.06 -16.83
N ARG A 351 15.47 20.35 -17.96
CA ARG A 351 16.42 19.29 -18.26
C ARG A 351 17.44 19.87 -19.26
N PRO A 352 18.60 20.33 -18.79
CA PRO A 352 19.57 20.99 -19.66
C PRO A 352 20.21 19.99 -20.63
N ASP A 353 20.41 20.39 -21.89
CA ASP A 353 21.13 19.57 -22.86
C ASP A 353 22.65 19.70 -22.70
N SER A 354 23.11 20.79 -22.07
CA SER A 354 24.52 21.08 -21.84
C SER A 354 24.78 21.72 -20.46
N PRO A 355 25.98 21.55 -19.87
CA PRO A 355 26.35 22.23 -18.63
C PRO A 355 26.32 23.76 -18.74
N GLY A 356 26.50 24.30 -19.95
CA GLY A 356 26.51 25.74 -20.20
C GLY A 356 25.22 26.44 -19.78
N GLU A 357 24.08 25.76 -19.95
CA GLU A 357 22.75 26.28 -19.59
C GLU A 357 22.60 26.50 -18.08
N LEU A 358 23.31 25.69 -17.29
CA LEU A 358 23.36 25.78 -15.83
C LEU A 358 24.54 26.63 -15.31
N LYS A 359 25.43 27.12 -16.20
CA LYS A 359 26.61 27.94 -15.87
C LYS A 359 26.34 29.41 -16.18
N GLN A 360 25.39 30.01 -15.45
CA GLN A 360 25.12 31.44 -15.59
C GLN A 360 26.09 32.24 -14.69
N ARG A 361 26.94 33.05 -15.31
CA ARG A 361 27.76 34.02 -14.57
C ARG A 361 26.88 35.17 -14.14
N ILE A 362 26.35 35.13 -12.93
CA ILE A 362 25.66 36.28 -12.37
C ILE A 362 26.67 37.12 -11.62
N ARG A 363 26.91 38.33 -12.12
CA ARG A 363 27.62 39.37 -11.37
C ARG A 363 26.66 39.92 -10.33
N TYR A 364 26.51 39.21 -9.21
CA TYR A 364 25.82 39.77 -8.07
C TYR A 364 26.72 40.83 -7.42
N PRO A 365 26.24 42.09 -7.23
CA PRO A 365 26.85 42.99 -6.28
C PRO A 365 26.53 42.47 -4.88
N VAL A 366 27.33 41.50 -4.41
CA VAL A 366 27.30 41.10 -3.01
C VAL A 366 28.09 42.16 -2.26
N ASP A 367 27.45 43.27 -1.92
CA ASP A 367 28.07 44.43 -1.24
C ASP A 367 28.79 44.08 0.07
N ARG A 368 28.55 42.88 0.63
CA ARG A 368 29.17 42.36 1.86
C ARG A 368 30.30 41.35 1.63
N LEU A 369 30.51 40.86 0.40
CA LEU A 369 31.69 40.07 0.02
C LEU A 369 32.60 40.98 -0.81
N ARG A 370 33.25 41.96 -0.16
CA ARG A 370 34.33 42.73 -0.78
C ARG A 370 35.34 41.74 -1.39
N GLY A 371 35.32 41.59 -2.72
CA GLY A 371 36.37 40.88 -3.47
C GLY A 371 36.01 39.61 -4.26
N ALA A 372 34.74 39.21 -4.42
CA ALA A 372 34.44 38.09 -5.34
C ALA A 372 33.19 38.33 -6.20
N PRO A 373 33.32 38.98 -7.38
CA PRO A 373 32.25 39.12 -8.39
C PRO A 373 31.86 37.79 -9.07
N ASP A 374 32.39 36.68 -8.57
CA ASP A 374 32.25 35.34 -9.13
C ASP A 374 31.44 34.45 -8.17
N ASN A 375 30.29 33.97 -8.64
CA ASN A 375 29.41 33.06 -7.91
C ASN A 375 29.92 31.60 -7.89
N ARG A 376 31.11 31.34 -8.44
CA ARG A 376 31.73 30.00 -8.55
C ARG A 376 32.70 29.70 -7.43
N LEU A 377 32.57 28.54 -6.79
CA LEU A 377 33.53 27.96 -5.86
C LEU A 377 34.42 26.96 -6.61
N MET A 378 35.65 27.34 -6.94
CA MET A 378 36.60 26.43 -7.59
C MET A 378 37.23 25.46 -6.58
N HIS A 379 37.18 24.16 -6.85
CA HIS A 379 37.75 23.05 -6.08
C HIS A 379 39.26 22.89 -6.33
N SER A 380 40.00 23.96 -6.04
CA SER A 380 41.46 23.96 -5.93
C SER A 380 41.88 23.95 -4.45
N GLN A 381 43.18 23.86 -4.15
CA GLN A 381 43.67 23.85 -2.76
C GLN A 381 43.02 24.94 -1.88
N GLY A 382 42.57 24.56 -0.68
CA GLY A 382 41.89 25.45 0.27
C GLY A 382 40.47 25.86 -0.14
N TRP A 383 39.81 25.11 -1.02
CA TRP A 383 38.45 25.42 -1.46
C TRP A 383 37.42 25.22 -0.36
N ARG A 384 37.63 24.28 0.58
CA ARG A 384 36.71 24.02 1.69
C ARG A 384 36.51 25.28 2.55
N GLU A 385 37.59 25.95 2.91
CA GLU A 385 37.56 27.20 3.71
C GLU A 385 36.94 28.36 2.93
N ARG A 386 37.17 28.43 1.61
CA ARG A 386 36.51 29.41 0.74
C ARG A 386 35.02 29.11 0.61
N GLY A 387 34.66 27.85 0.46
CA GLY A 387 33.29 27.33 0.41
C GLY A 387 32.56 27.68 1.70
N ASP A 388 33.18 27.46 2.85
CA ASP A 388 32.59 27.75 4.16
C ASP A 388 32.26 29.22 4.32
N ARG A 389 33.21 30.10 4.00
CA ARG A 389 32.98 31.55 4.04
C ARG A 389 31.84 31.95 3.11
N ARG A 390 31.75 31.34 1.93
CA ARG A 390 30.69 31.62 0.96
C ARG A 390 29.33 31.10 1.41
N MET A 391 29.25 29.85 1.83
CA MET A 391 28.05 29.23 2.42
C MET A 391 27.51 30.08 3.57
N GLN A 392 28.37 30.43 4.53
CA GLN A 392 28.01 31.28 5.67
C GLN A 392 27.54 32.67 5.24
N ALA A 393 28.17 33.27 4.22
CA ALA A 393 27.75 34.57 3.69
C ALA A 393 26.35 34.51 3.07
N TRP A 394 26.06 33.47 2.27
CA TRP A 394 24.74 33.28 1.64
C TRP A 394 23.65 32.93 2.66
N LEU A 395 23.97 32.14 3.68
CA LEU A 395 23.03 31.83 4.77
C LEU A 395 22.69 33.08 5.61
N LYS A 396 23.67 33.97 5.84
CA LYS A 396 23.48 35.21 6.62
C LYS A 396 22.74 36.31 5.87
N GLN A 397 22.73 36.31 4.54
CA GLN A 397 21.96 37.27 3.76
C GLN A 397 20.47 37.02 4.02
N GLY A 398 19.83 37.90 4.80
CA GLY A 398 18.38 37.92 5.06
C GLY A 398 17.57 37.94 3.76
N PRO A 399 16.29 37.53 3.77
CA PRO A 399 15.40 37.93 2.68
C PRO A 399 15.47 39.45 2.52
N LYS A 400 15.57 39.91 1.28
CA LYS A 400 15.24 41.31 0.97
C LYS A 400 13.73 41.49 1.06
#